data_AF-A0A8H8T1Y8-F1
#
_entry.id   AF-A0A8H8T1Y8-F1
#
_cell.length_a   1.000
_cell.length_b   1.000
_cell.length_c   1.000
_cell.angle_alpha   90.00
_cell.angle_beta   90.00
_cell.angle_gamma   90.00
#
_symmetry.space_group_name_H-M   'P 1'
#
loop_
_entity.id
_entity.type
_entity.pdbx_description
1 polymer ?
#
loop_
_entity_poly.entity_id
_entity_poly.type
_entity_poly.pdbx_seq_one_letter_code
_entity_poly.pdbx_strand_id
1 'polypeptide(L)'
;MVLIFAGPLILGAQMARHYNTQVSAHDIIRLLPREPTMPKVAKEIKDENRKLEETAAGIALGHGLQDEIKKLNERIKTIQEEHARVIAEINTKFQNQLTEQEKVARQRHQSMENLLKEQERKVQEERESLLGQVKSLKEGHQEKEKDWREQLQALLATMTQNMVRNDVAPRLEP
;
A
#
# COMPACT_ATOMS: atom_id res chain seq x y z
N MET A 1 -28.49 19.33 -75.50
CA MET A 1 -28.11 17.90 -75.44
C MET A 1 -26.59 17.86 -75.46
N VAL A 2 -25.95 17.60 -74.32
CA VAL A 2 -24.50 17.79 -74.15
C VAL A 2 -23.77 16.55 -74.68
N LEU A 3 -22.92 16.73 -75.71
CA LEU A 3 -22.09 15.67 -76.29
C LEU A 3 -20.86 15.41 -75.42
N ILE A 4 -21.06 14.76 -74.27
CA ILE A 4 -20.01 14.49 -73.26
C ILE A 4 -18.89 13.58 -73.81
N PHE A 5 -19.14 12.85 -74.90
CA PHE A 5 -18.19 11.87 -75.48
C PHE A 5 -17.59 12.29 -76.82
N ALA A 6 -17.84 13.51 -77.32
CA ALA A 6 -17.33 13.94 -78.63
C ALA A 6 -15.78 13.95 -78.70
N GLY A 7 -15.10 14.43 -77.66
CA GLY A 7 -13.63 14.50 -77.63
C GLY A 7 -12.93 13.13 -77.73
N PRO A 8 -13.25 12.16 -76.85
CA PRO A 8 -12.63 10.83 -76.89
C PRO A 8 -12.92 10.06 -78.18
N LEU A 9 -14.12 10.18 -78.75
CA LEU A 9 -14.51 9.51 -79.99
C LEU A 9 -13.69 10.00 -81.20
N ILE A 10 -13.32 11.28 -81.24
CA ILE A 10 -12.48 11.87 -82.30
C ILE A 10 -11.02 11.37 -82.22
N LEU A 11 -10.55 11.01 -81.03
CA LEU A 11 -9.20 10.46 -80.79
C LEU A 11 -9.11 8.94 -81.01
N GLY A 12 -10.13 8.34 -81.63
CA GLY A 12 -10.15 6.92 -81.99
C GLY A 12 -10.72 5.98 -80.92
N ALA A 13 -11.31 6.51 -79.85
CA ALA A 13 -12.01 5.67 -78.87
C ALA A 13 -13.29 5.05 -79.48
N GLN A 14 -13.51 3.76 -79.23
CA GLN A 14 -14.70 3.05 -79.70
C GLN A 14 -15.72 2.90 -78.56
N MET A 15 -16.98 3.24 -78.81
CA MET A 15 -18.08 2.97 -77.89
C MET A 15 -18.64 1.57 -78.12
N ALA A 16 -18.46 0.68 -77.13
CA ALA A 16 -19.12 -0.62 -77.11
C ALA A 16 -20.38 -0.56 -76.25
N ARG A 17 -21.53 -0.99 -76.79
CA ARG A 17 -22.81 -1.01 -76.07
C ARG A 17 -22.96 -2.34 -75.32
N HIS A 18 -23.27 -2.26 -74.02
CA HIS A 18 -23.62 -3.43 -73.23
C HIS A 18 -25.12 -3.73 -73.37
N TYR A 19 -25.45 -4.95 -73.78
CA TYR A 19 -26.83 -5.39 -74.00
C TYR A 19 -27.40 -6.20 -72.84
N ASN A 20 -26.81 -6.08 -71.64
CA ASN A 20 -27.21 -6.80 -70.44
C ASN A 20 -27.24 -8.34 -70.59
N THR A 21 -26.41 -8.86 -71.49
CA THR A 21 -26.17 -10.29 -71.69
C THR A 21 -24.73 -10.62 -71.32
N GLN A 22 -24.50 -11.81 -70.77
CA GLN A 22 -23.16 -12.27 -70.37
C GLN A 22 -22.16 -12.26 -71.53
N VAL A 23 -22.64 -12.54 -72.74
CA VAL A 23 -21.84 -12.50 -73.97
C VAL A 23 -21.38 -11.07 -74.28
N SER A 24 -22.29 -10.08 -74.26
CA SER A 24 -21.90 -8.69 -74.52
C SER A 24 -20.98 -8.12 -73.43
N ALA A 25 -21.14 -8.58 -72.18
CA ALA A 25 -20.22 -8.21 -71.09
C ALA A 25 -18.80 -8.74 -71.36
N HIS A 26 -18.68 -10.00 -71.80
CA HIS A 26 -17.38 -10.59 -72.12
C HIS A 26 -16.71 -9.92 -73.33
N ASP A 27 -17.50 -9.55 -74.35
CA ASP A 27 -16.98 -8.87 -75.53
C ASP A 27 -16.46 -7.47 -75.19
N ILE A 28 -17.15 -6.72 -74.32
CA ILE A 28 -16.68 -5.41 -73.83
C ILE A 28 -15.40 -5.55 -73.03
N ILE A 29 -15.31 -6.57 -72.17
CA ILE A 29 -14.12 -6.83 -71.36
C ILE A 29 -12.90 -7.17 -72.23
N ARG A 30 -13.09 -7.84 -73.37
CA ARG A 30 -12.02 -8.17 -74.34
C ARG A 30 -11.55 -6.96 -75.16
N LEU A 31 -12.42 -5.97 -75.36
CA LEU A 31 -12.09 -4.73 -76.06
C LEU A 31 -11.25 -3.76 -75.21
N LEU A 32 -11.20 -3.97 -73.89
CA LEU A 32 -10.26 -3.25 -73.04
C LEU A 32 -8.84 -3.78 -73.29
N PRO A 33 -7.87 -2.92 -73.63
CA PRO A 33 -6.48 -3.33 -73.74
C PRO A 33 -6.00 -3.81 -72.38
N ARG A 34 -5.96 -5.14 -72.20
CA ARG A 34 -5.36 -5.79 -71.04
C ARG A 34 -3.98 -6.26 -71.44
N GLU A 35 -3.00 -5.38 -71.35
CA GLU A 35 -1.69 -5.89 -71.00
C GLU A 35 -1.79 -6.36 -69.55
N PRO A 36 -1.48 -7.64 -69.24
CA PRO A 36 -1.30 -8.05 -67.85
C PRO A 36 -0.13 -7.22 -67.31
N THR A 37 -0.45 -6.07 -66.71
CA THR A 37 0.55 -5.19 -66.12
C THR A 37 0.99 -5.86 -64.84
N MET A 38 1.97 -6.74 -64.97
CA MET A 38 2.58 -7.40 -63.83
C MET A 38 3.10 -6.31 -62.90
N PRO A 39 2.72 -6.31 -61.61
CA PRO A 39 3.21 -5.32 -60.66
C PRO A 39 4.74 -5.25 -60.72
N LYS A 40 5.31 -4.05 -60.67
CA LYS A 40 6.77 -3.85 -60.80
C LYS A 40 7.57 -4.74 -59.83
N VAL A 41 7.05 -4.94 -58.63
CA VAL A 41 7.63 -5.84 -57.62
C VAL A 41 7.65 -7.31 -58.08
N ALA A 42 6.57 -7.79 -58.68
CA ALA A 42 6.52 -9.15 -59.22
C ALA A 42 7.48 -9.33 -60.41
N LYS A 43 7.69 -8.27 -61.20
CA LYS A 43 8.70 -8.24 -62.28
C LYS A 43 10.12 -8.32 -61.74
N GLU A 44 10.45 -7.50 -60.75
CA GLU A 44 11.77 -7.48 -60.11
C GLU A 44 12.11 -8.83 -59.42
N ILE A 45 11.12 -9.48 -58.80
CA ILE A 45 11.34 -10.76 -58.11
C ILE A 45 11.46 -11.92 -59.10
N LYS A 46 10.57 -11.99 -60.10
CA LYS A 46 10.48 -13.14 -61.00
C LYS A 46 11.43 -13.07 -62.19
N ASP A 47 11.59 -11.88 -62.78
CA ASP A 47 12.34 -11.70 -64.02
C ASP A 47 13.79 -11.26 -63.74
N GLU A 48 14.01 -10.46 -62.69
CA GLU A 48 15.36 -10.00 -62.31
C GLU A 48 15.99 -10.84 -61.19
N ASN A 49 15.27 -11.86 -60.71
CA ASN A 49 15.69 -12.79 -59.64
C ASN A 49 16.19 -12.07 -58.36
N ARG A 50 15.68 -10.86 -58.10
CA ARG A 50 16.03 -10.07 -56.93
C ARG A 50 15.29 -10.57 -55.71
N LYS A 51 15.93 -10.47 -54.54
CA LYS A 51 15.24 -10.73 -53.28
C LYS A 51 14.25 -9.61 -52.99
N LEU A 52 13.16 -9.92 -52.28
CA LEU A 52 12.11 -8.96 -51.93
C LEU A 52 12.69 -7.70 -51.25
N GLU A 53 13.68 -7.88 -50.39
CA GLU A 53 14.41 -6.83 -49.67
C GLU A 53 15.25 -5.90 -50.57
N GLU A 54 15.63 -6.34 -51.77
CA GLU A 54 16.38 -5.57 -52.77
C GLU A 54 15.46 -4.89 -53.80
N THR A 55 14.15 -5.18 -53.77
CA THR A 55 13.16 -4.51 -54.63
C THR A 55 12.92 -3.08 -54.17
N ALA A 56 12.49 -2.20 -55.07
CA ALA A 56 12.19 -0.81 -54.72
C ALA A 56 11.12 -0.70 -53.62
N ALA A 57 10.15 -1.62 -53.62
CA ALA A 57 9.14 -1.73 -52.57
C ALA A 57 9.72 -2.24 -51.24
N GLY A 58 10.63 -3.22 -51.29
CA GLY A 58 11.32 -3.75 -50.12
C GLY A 58 12.20 -2.72 -49.43
N ILE A 59 12.93 -1.90 -50.19
CA ILE A 59 13.77 -0.82 -49.67
C ILE A 59 12.90 0.27 -49.01
N ALA A 60 11.82 0.68 -49.66
CA ALA A 60 10.90 1.68 -49.10
C ALA A 60 10.22 1.18 -47.81
N LEU A 61 9.80 -0.09 -47.77
CA LEU A 61 9.26 -0.74 -46.57
C LEU A 61 10.32 -0.86 -45.48
N GLY A 62 11.55 -1.25 -45.82
CA GLY A 62 12.67 -1.37 -44.89
C GLY A 62 12.99 -0.05 -44.19
N HIS A 63 13.06 1.06 -44.94
CA HIS A 63 13.25 2.39 -44.35
C HIS A 63 12.09 2.81 -43.45
N GLY A 64 10.84 2.60 -43.90
CA GLY A 64 9.66 2.92 -43.09
C GLY A 64 9.63 2.14 -41.76
N LEU A 65 9.93 0.84 -41.81
CA LEU A 65 10.03 -0.01 -40.63
C LEU A 65 11.17 0.42 -39.71
N GLN A 66 12.33 0.80 -40.27
CA GLN A 66 13.47 1.23 -39.48
C GLN A 66 13.20 2.54 -38.74
N ASP A 67 12.52 3.49 -39.37
CA ASP A 67 12.13 4.76 -38.75
C ASP A 67 11.07 4.53 -37.66
N GLU A 68 10.13 3.61 -37.87
CA GLU A 68 9.14 3.24 -36.87
C GLU A 68 9.77 2.53 -35.67
N ILE A 69 10.75 1.64 -35.89
CA ILE A 69 11.54 1.01 -34.83
C ILE A 69 12.28 2.07 -34.01
N LYS A 70 12.90 3.07 -34.65
CA LYS A 70 13.57 4.16 -33.93
C LYS A 70 12.59 4.94 -33.07
N LYS A 71 11.43 5.32 -33.63
CA LYS A 71 10.38 6.05 -32.91
C LYS A 71 9.83 5.26 -31.72
N LEU A 72 9.63 3.95 -31.89
CA LEU A 72 9.19 3.07 -30.81
C LEU A 72 10.25 2.95 -29.72
N ASN A 73 11.53 2.83 -30.08
CA ASN A 73 12.62 2.77 -29.10
C ASN A 73 12.75 4.07 -28.30
N GLU A 74 12.64 5.23 -28.95
CA GLU A 74 12.61 6.51 -28.25
C GLU A 74 11.44 6.58 -27.28
N ARG A 75 10.24 6.14 -27.70
CA ARG A 75 9.07 6.13 -26.83
C ARG A 75 9.18 5.15 -25.66
N ILE A 76 9.77 3.98 -25.87
CA ILE A 76 10.07 3.03 -24.79
C ILE A 76 11.01 3.67 -23.79
N LYS A 77 12.07 4.34 -24.27
CA LYS A 77 13.03 5.03 -23.42
C LYS A 77 12.37 6.13 -22.58
N THR A 78 11.55 6.98 -23.19
CA THR A 78 10.84 8.03 -22.43
C THR A 78 9.90 7.45 -21.38
N ILE A 79 9.16 6.39 -21.71
CA ILE A 79 8.28 5.72 -20.76
C ILE A 79 9.07 5.11 -19.60
N GLN A 80 10.22 4.49 -19.87
CA GLN A 80 11.09 3.92 -18.84
C GLN A 80 11.65 5.00 -17.91
N GLU A 81 12.08 6.13 -18.46
CA GLU A 81 12.58 7.27 -17.67
C GLU A 81 11.47 7.88 -16.80
N GLU A 82 10.28 8.10 -17.36
CA GLU A 82 9.11 8.57 -16.61
C GLU A 82 8.71 7.59 -15.50
N HIS A 83 8.66 6.30 -15.82
CA HIS A 83 8.32 5.26 -14.85
C HIS A 83 9.34 5.21 -13.70
N ALA A 84 10.64 5.26 -14.00
CA ALA A 84 11.69 5.31 -13.01
C ALA A 84 11.56 6.55 -12.11
N ARG A 85 11.26 7.72 -12.69
CA ARG A 85 11.02 8.96 -11.95
C ARG A 85 9.82 8.85 -11.03
N VAL A 86 8.70 8.31 -11.51
CA VAL A 86 7.48 8.13 -10.72
C VAL A 86 7.73 7.17 -9.55
N ILE A 87 8.42 6.05 -9.78
CA ILE A 87 8.80 5.13 -8.70
C ILE A 87 9.68 5.82 -7.66
N ALA A 88 10.67 6.61 -8.09
CA ALA A 88 11.54 7.33 -7.18
C ALA A 88 10.76 8.35 -6.33
N GLU A 89 9.83 9.09 -6.93
CA GLU A 89 8.99 10.05 -6.21
C GLU A 89 8.01 9.37 -5.25
N ILE A 90 7.44 8.23 -5.64
CA ILE A 90 6.57 7.43 -4.78
C ILE A 90 7.36 6.89 -3.59
N ASN A 91 8.55 6.33 -3.82
CA ASN A 91 9.39 5.80 -2.76
C ASN A 91 9.80 6.87 -1.76
N THR A 92 10.18 8.07 -2.23
CA THR A 92 10.55 9.17 -1.32
C THR A 92 9.36 9.64 -0.48
N LYS A 93 8.16 9.74 -1.08
CA LYS A 93 6.92 10.06 -0.35
C LYS A 93 6.60 9.00 0.70
N PHE A 94 6.70 7.71 0.35
CA PHE A 94 6.45 6.63 1.30
C PHE A 94 7.47 6.60 2.44
N GLN A 95 8.77 6.79 2.13
CA GLN A 95 9.80 6.90 3.17
C GLN A 95 9.51 8.04 4.13
N ASN A 96 9.16 9.22 3.61
CA ASN A 96 8.82 10.37 4.45
C ASN A 96 7.61 10.07 5.35
N GLN A 97 6.53 9.48 4.79
CA GLN A 97 5.35 9.10 5.57
C GLN A 97 5.69 8.08 6.66
N LEU A 98 6.53 7.09 6.34
CA LEU A 98 6.95 6.07 7.30
C LEU A 98 7.75 6.69 8.45
N THR A 99 8.70 7.58 8.14
CA THR A 99 9.50 8.26 9.18
C THR A 99 8.64 9.14 10.09
N GLU A 100 7.62 9.82 9.54
CA GLU A 100 6.72 10.64 10.36
C GLU A 100 5.83 9.76 11.25
N GLN A 101 5.30 8.66 10.71
CA GLN A 101 4.53 7.70 11.51
C GLN A 101 5.38 7.08 12.61
N GLU A 102 6.62 6.71 12.33
CA GLU A 102 7.55 6.22 13.35
C GLU A 102 7.80 7.26 14.44
N LYS A 103 7.99 8.53 14.06
CA LYS A 103 8.21 9.61 15.02
C LYS A 103 6.99 9.80 15.92
N VAL A 104 5.78 9.83 15.35
CA VAL A 104 4.53 9.93 16.10
C VAL A 104 4.34 8.72 17.02
N ALA A 105 4.61 7.51 16.53
CA ALA A 105 4.53 6.29 17.33
C ALA A 105 5.52 6.30 18.51
N ARG A 106 6.77 6.73 18.27
CA ARG A 106 7.79 6.88 19.31
C ARG A 106 7.37 7.91 20.35
N GLN A 107 6.86 9.07 19.95
CA GLN A 107 6.38 10.10 20.88
C GLN A 107 5.20 9.59 21.73
N ARG A 108 4.25 8.90 21.12
CA ARG A 108 3.13 8.27 21.85
C ARG A 108 3.64 7.23 22.83
N HIS A 109 4.57 6.39 22.41
CA HIS A 109 5.16 5.36 23.27
C HIS A 109 5.87 5.98 24.48
N GLN A 110 6.71 7.00 24.26
CA GLN A 110 7.38 7.73 25.35
C GLN A 110 6.39 8.40 26.30
N SER A 111 5.33 9.01 25.77
CA SER A 111 4.26 9.60 26.59
C SER A 111 3.58 8.54 27.46
N MET A 112 3.23 7.39 26.88
CA MET A 112 2.63 6.27 27.61
C MET A 112 3.58 5.70 28.66
N GLU A 113 4.87 5.56 28.34
CA GLU A 113 5.88 5.08 29.29
C GLU A 113 6.02 6.04 30.48
N ASN A 114 6.00 7.34 30.24
CA ASN A 114 6.02 8.35 31.31
C ASN A 114 4.77 8.27 32.19
N LEU A 115 3.60 8.06 31.59
CA LEU A 115 2.34 7.88 32.32
C LEU A 115 2.37 6.61 33.18
N LEU A 116 2.93 5.51 32.67
CA LEU A 116 3.10 4.27 33.42
C LEU A 116 4.02 4.46 34.61
N LYS A 117 5.19 5.08 34.41
CA LYS A 117 6.14 5.39 35.51
C LYS A 117 5.50 6.26 36.58
N GLU A 118 4.71 7.25 36.18
CA GLU A 118 4.00 8.11 37.15
C GLU A 118 2.92 7.34 37.92
N GLN A 119 2.19 6.43 37.27
CA GLN A 119 1.25 5.56 37.98
C GLN A 119 1.97 4.60 38.94
N GLU A 120 3.07 3.98 38.52
CA GLU A 120 3.88 3.10 39.36
C GLU A 120 4.40 3.85 40.60
N ARG A 121 4.87 5.09 40.41
CA ARG A 121 5.31 5.95 41.52
C ARG A 121 4.18 6.21 42.51
N LYS A 122 2.99 6.57 42.03
CA LYS A 122 1.81 6.81 42.89
C LYS A 122 1.41 5.56 43.67
N VAL A 123 1.36 4.41 42.99
CA VAL A 123 1.03 3.14 43.64
C VAL A 123 2.07 2.79 44.71
N GLN A 124 3.35 3.05 44.44
CA GLN A 124 4.42 2.82 45.40
C GLN A 124 4.30 3.75 46.62
N GLU A 125 4.04 5.04 46.42
CA GLU A 125 3.83 6.02 47.49
C GLU A 125 2.61 5.68 48.35
N GLU A 126 1.49 5.30 47.73
CA GLU A 126 0.28 4.84 48.43
C GLU A 126 0.56 3.58 49.24
N ARG A 127 1.30 2.62 48.67
CA ARG A 127 1.68 1.40 49.36
C ARG A 127 2.55 1.68 50.58
N GLU A 128 3.55 2.56 50.46
CA GLU A 128 4.42 2.96 51.56
C GLU A 128 3.64 3.69 52.66
N SER A 129 2.71 4.57 52.29
CA SER A 129 1.81 5.26 53.22
C SER A 129 0.93 4.26 53.99
N LEU A 130 0.30 3.31 53.29
CA LEU A 130 -0.52 2.27 53.91
C LEU A 130 0.29 1.37 54.85
N LEU A 131 1.50 0.98 54.46
CA LEU A 131 2.40 0.22 55.32
C LEU A 131 2.76 0.99 56.60
N GLY A 132 2.99 2.30 56.50
CA GLY A 132 3.20 3.18 57.65
C GLY A 132 2.00 3.21 58.61
N GLN A 133 0.79 3.34 58.06
CA GLN A 133 -0.46 3.33 58.85
C GLN A 133 -0.70 1.98 59.53
N VAL A 134 -0.47 0.87 58.84
CA VAL A 134 -0.59 -0.47 59.41
C VAL A 134 0.40 -0.66 60.56
N LYS A 135 1.63 -0.16 60.41
CA LYS A 135 2.66 -0.24 61.45
C LYS A 135 2.28 0.55 62.70
N SER A 136 1.83 1.81 62.54
CA SER A 136 1.43 2.64 63.68
C SER A 136 0.19 2.09 64.39
N LEU A 137 -0.79 1.57 63.65
CA LEU A 137 -1.94 0.87 64.22
C LEU A 137 -1.50 -0.35 65.03
N LYS A 138 -0.59 -1.16 64.49
CA LYS A 138 -0.06 -2.34 65.17
C LYS A 138 0.65 -1.98 66.47
N GLU A 139 1.49 -0.95 66.46
CA GLU A 139 2.18 -0.45 67.65
C GLU A 139 1.18 0.07 68.70
N GLY A 140 0.19 0.86 68.29
CA GLY A 140 -0.87 1.34 69.18
C GLY A 140 -1.75 0.21 69.74
N HIS A 141 -2.01 -0.85 68.99
CA HIS A 141 -2.69 -2.04 69.49
C HIS A 141 -1.83 -2.80 70.52
N GLN A 142 -0.53 -2.94 70.27
CA GLN A 142 0.40 -3.60 71.20
C GLN A 142 0.55 -2.84 72.52
N GLU A 143 0.61 -1.51 72.46
CA GLU A 143 0.66 -0.66 73.64
C GLU A 143 -0.62 -0.78 74.47
N LYS A 144 -1.79 -0.67 73.84
CA LYS A 144 -3.07 -0.91 74.52
C LYS A 144 -3.18 -2.30 75.12
N GLU A 145 -2.69 -3.33 74.43
CA GLU A 145 -2.68 -4.70 74.96
C GLU A 145 -1.74 -4.84 76.15
N LYS A 146 -0.62 -4.11 76.17
CA LYS A 146 0.30 -4.06 77.31
C LYS A 146 -0.36 -3.34 78.49
N ASP A 147 -0.95 -2.17 78.29
CA ASP A 147 -1.68 -1.43 79.32
C ASP A 147 -2.82 -2.26 79.92
N TRP A 148 -3.60 -2.95 79.08
CA TRP A 148 -4.64 -3.86 79.53
C TRP A 148 -4.09 -5.00 80.37
N ARG A 149 -2.95 -5.59 79.98
CA ARG A 149 -2.27 -6.64 80.76
C ARG A 149 -1.79 -6.13 82.12
N GLU A 150 -1.21 -4.94 82.17
CA GLU A 150 -0.75 -4.31 83.41
C GLU A 150 -1.93 -4.00 84.35
N GLN A 151 -3.03 -3.44 83.82
CA GLN A 151 -4.26 -3.20 84.59
C GLN A 151 -4.84 -4.51 85.15
N LEU A 152 -4.88 -5.58 84.35
CA LEU A 152 -5.39 -6.87 84.77
C LEU A 152 -4.52 -7.48 85.88
N GLN A 153 -3.19 -7.39 85.76
CA GLN A 153 -2.26 -7.84 86.81
C GLN A 153 -2.42 -7.04 88.10
N ALA A 154 -2.56 -5.71 88.02
CA ALA A 154 -2.80 -4.87 89.19
C ALA A 154 -4.12 -5.22 89.89
N LEU A 155 -5.19 -5.46 89.12
CA LEU A 155 -6.48 -5.89 89.65
C LEU A 155 -6.39 -7.26 90.32
N LEU A 156 -5.69 -8.22 89.71
CA LEU A 156 -5.45 -9.52 90.33
C LEU A 156 -4.63 -9.41 91.62
N ALA A 157 -3.56 -8.62 91.61
CA ALA A 157 -2.72 -8.39 92.79
C ALA A 157 -3.50 -7.77 93.96
N THR A 158 -4.35 -6.77 93.69
CA THR A 158 -5.21 -6.16 94.72
C THR A 158 -6.24 -7.15 95.26
N MET A 159 -6.83 -8.00 94.41
CA MET A 159 -7.73 -9.08 94.86
C MET A 159 -7.00 -10.09 95.75
N THR A 160 -5.82 -10.55 95.35
CA THR A 160 -5.00 -11.47 96.17
C THR A 160 -4.61 -10.84 97.51
N GLN A 161 -4.23 -9.55 97.52
CA GLN A 161 -3.88 -8.84 98.75
C GLN A 161 -5.08 -8.66 99.70
N ASN A 162 -6.28 -8.42 99.15
CA ASN A 162 -7.51 -8.34 99.93
C ASN A 162 -7.94 -9.71 100.48
N MET A 163 -7.73 -10.81 99.73
CA MET A 163 -7.98 -12.17 100.22
C MET A 163 -7.02 -12.55 101.37
N VAL A 164 -5.73 -12.26 101.22
CA VAL A 164 -4.73 -12.48 102.29
C VAL A 164 -5.03 -11.63 103.54
N ARG A 165 -5.55 -10.41 103.38
CA ARG A 165 -5.99 -9.58 104.53
C ARG A 165 -7.22 -10.14 105.24
N ASN A 166 -8.16 -10.76 104.52
CA ASN A 166 -9.36 -11.34 105.12
C ASN A 166 -9.10 -12.70 105.80
N ASP A 167 -8.07 -13.45 105.39
CA ASP A 167 -7.65 -14.70 106.05
C ASP A 167 -6.82 -14.47 107.34
N VAL A 168 -6.38 -13.24 107.61
CA VAL A 168 -5.60 -12.86 108.80
C VAL A 168 -6.46 -12.18 109.88
N ALA A 169 -7.78 -12.09 109.71
CA ALA A 169 -8.68 -11.68 110.79
C ALA A 169 -8.87 -12.82 111.81
N PRO A 170 -8.36 -12.73 113.05
CA PRO A 170 -8.64 -13.73 114.06
C PRO A 170 -10.13 -13.66 114.44
N ARG A 171 -10.82 -14.79 114.36
CA ARG A 171 -12.09 -15.01 115.05
C ARG A 171 -11.86 -14.77 116.54
N LEU A 172 -12.39 -13.67 117.07
CA LEU A 172 -12.67 -13.52 118.48
C LEU A 172 -14.18 -13.67 118.65
N GLU A 173 -14.59 -14.89 119.03
CA GLU A 173 -15.87 -15.11 119.71
C GLU A 173 -15.76 -14.63 121.15
N PRO A 174 -16.88 -14.19 121.74
CA PRO A 174 -17.51 -15.04 122.76
C PRO A 174 -18.94 -15.45 122.44
#